data_AF-A0A7S3I5J8-F1
#
_entry.id   AF-A0A7S3I5J8-F1
#
_cell.length_a   1.000
_cell.length_b   1.000
_cell.length_c   1.000
_cell.angle_alpha   90.00
_cell.angle_beta   90.00
_cell.angle_gamma   90.00
#
_symmetry.space_group_name_H-M   'P 1'
#
loop_
_entity.id
_entity.type
_entity.pdbx_description
1 polymer ?
#
loop_
_entity_poly.entity_id
_entity_poly.type
_entity_poly.pdbx_seq_one_letter_code
_entity_poly.pdbx_strand_id
1 'polypeptide(L)'
;MPSFFAHLRSIQMTPDYFTSKWFMTVFACFLPYSLITPIFDMFLLEGWRAVFRIGVALLRVLEPELSRMDMVEMCQYFRDTVRSEIVADPHELFSAAAGVRVNKILIHNKELEKLREKFYILQ
;
A
#
# COMPACT_ATOMS: atom_id res chain seq x y z
N MET A 1 -10.73 6.77 4.00
CA MET A 1 -10.99 6.12 5.30
C MET A 1 -10.73 7.16 6.39
N PRO A 2 -11.70 8.04 6.68
CA PRO A 2 -11.49 9.16 7.60
C PRO A 2 -11.30 8.71 9.06
N SER A 3 -12.04 7.67 9.47
CA SER A 3 -11.97 7.02 10.79
C SER A 3 -10.56 6.50 11.10
N PHE A 4 -10.00 5.67 10.21
CA PHE A 4 -8.67 5.12 10.35
C PHE A 4 -7.58 6.20 10.43
N PHE A 5 -7.69 7.24 9.60
CA PHE A 5 -6.72 8.33 9.61
C PHE A 5 -6.78 9.16 10.90
N ALA A 6 -7.98 9.34 11.48
CA ALA A 6 -8.13 9.96 12.78
C ALA A 6 -7.50 9.11 13.89
N HIS A 7 -7.66 7.78 13.84
CA HIS A 7 -6.99 6.84 14.76
C HIS A 7 -5.47 6.96 14.69
N LEU A 8 -4.89 6.87 13.49
CA LEU A 8 -3.45 7.03 13.27
C LEU A 8 -2.91 8.36 13.85
N ARG A 9 -3.65 9.46 13.65
CA ARG A 9 -3.30 10.76 14.22
C ARG A 9 -3.33 10.75 15.76
N SER A 10 -4.31 10.08 16.36
CA SER A 10 -4.43 9.99 17.83
C SER A 10 -3.26 9.23 18.47
N ILE A 11 -2.73 8.22 17.78
CA ILE A 11 -1.56 7.44 18.22
C ILE A 11 -0.23 8.01 17.71
N GLN A 12 -0.23 9.21 17.12
CA GLN A 12 0.94 9.91 16.57
C GLN A 12 1.71 9.11 15.50
N MET A 13 1.01 8.30 14.72
CA MET A 13 1.59 7.47 13.67
C MET A 13 1.24 8.00 12.28
N THR A 14 2.21 8.01 11.37
CA THR A 14 2.00 8.38 9.97
C THR A 14 1.86 7.14 9.10
N PRO A 15 1.00 7.15 8.05
CA PRO A 15 0.89 6.05 7.11
C PRO A 15 2.23 5.67 6.44
N ASP A 16 3.10 6.65 6.21
CA ASP A 16 4.40 6.48 5.56
C ASP A 16 5.30 5.45 6.26
N TYR A 17 5.10 5.25 7.58
CA TYR A 17 5.84 4.28 8.38
C TYR A 17 5.75 2.85 7.80
N PHE A 18 4.55 2.42 7.43
CA PHE A 18 4.33 1.05 6.92
C PHE A 18 4.19 1.02 5.39
N THR A 19 3.63 2.06 4.78
CA THR A 19 3.40 2.07 3.33
C THR A 19 4.69 2.15 2.52
N SER A 20 5.73 2.84 3.02
CA SER A 20 6.99 2.98 2.28
C SER A 20 7.61 1.64 1.90
N LYS A 21 7.64 0.69 2.85
CA LYS A 21 8.15 -0.68 2.62
C LYS A 21 7.29 -1.42 1.60
N TRP A 22 5.97 -1.28 1.67
CA TRP A 22 5.05 -1.91 0.73
C TRP A 22 5.24 -1.43 -0.70
N PHE A 23 5.31 -0.12 -0.91
CA PHE A 23 5.46 0.45 -2.24
C PHE A 23 6.86 0.18 -2.83
N MET A 24 7.92 0.25 -2.02
CA MET A 24 9.28 -0.05 -2.47
C MET A 24 9.48 -1.52 -2.88
N THR A 25 8.77 -2.44 -2.22
CA THR A 25 8.92 -3.89 -2.45
C THR A 25 7.77 -4.48 -3.27
N VAL A 26 6.83 -3.64 -3.74
CA VAL A 26 5.61 -4.08 -4.41
C VAL A 26 4.91 -5.19 -3.61
N PHE A 27 4.80 -4.98 -2.29
CA PHE A 27 4.22 -5.89 -1.30
C PHE A 27 4.94 -7.24 -1.10
N ALA A 28 6.08 -7.48 -1.77
CA ALA A 28 6.81 -8.75 -1.66
C ALA A 28 7.33 -9.06 -0.25
N CYS A 29 7.58 -8.02 0.55
CA CYS A 29 8.03 -8.12 1.94
C CYS A 29 6.88 -7.93 2.93
N PHE A 30 5.65 -8.31 2.57
CA PHE A 30 4.51 -8.27 3.47
C PHE A 30 3.48 -9.36 3.17
N LEU A 31 3.26 -9.69 1.90
CA LEU A 31 2.30 -10.71 1.47
C LEU A 31 2.96 -12.07 1.20
N PRO A 32 2.22 -13.19 1.35
CA PRO A 32 2.70 -14.52 0.97
C PRO A 32 2.96 -14.61 -0.54
N TYR A 33 3.88 -15.51 -0.92
CA TYR A 33 4.32 -15.71 -2.31
C TYR A 33 3.18 -15.92 -3.31
N SER A 34 2.10 -16.61 -2.89
CA SER A 34 0.91 -16.85 -3.71
C SER A 34 0.22 -15.56 -4.20
N LEU A 35 0.37 -14.45 -3.46
CA LEU A 35 -0.16 -13.14 -3.84
C LEU A 35 0.85 -12.28 -4.58
N ILE A 36 2.15 -12.52 -4.38
CA ILE A 36 3.21 -11.73 -5.00
C ILE A 36 3.14 -11.86 -6.52
N THR A 37 3.08 -13.09 -7.04
CA THR A 37 3.13 -13.32 -8.50
C THR A 37 2.01 -12.58 -9.25
N PRO A 38 0.71 -12.70 -8.87
CA PRO A 38 -0.35 -11.98 -9.59
C PRO A 38 -0.29 -10.45 -9.39
N ILE A 39 0.20 -9.97 -8.24
CA ILE A 39 0.40 -8.53 -8.01
C ILE A 39 1.49 -8.00 -8.95
N PHE A 40 2.57 -8.76 -9.14
CA PHE A 40 3.63 -8.41 -10.10
C PHE A 40 3.13 -8.45 -11.55
N ASP A 41 2.30 -9.42 -11.93
CA ASP A 41 1.68 -9.46 -13.25
C ASP A 41 0.82 -8.22 -13.52
N MET A 42 -0.03 -7.83 -12.54
CA MET A 42 -0.82 -6.60 -12.63
C MET A 42 0.06 -5.35 -12.66
N PHE A 43 1.17 -5.32 -11.91
CA PHE A 43 2.12 -4.22 -11.93
C PHE A 43 2.80 -4.09 -13.29
N LEU A 44 3.20 -5.20 -13.91
CA LEU A 44 3.81 -5.20 -15.24
C LEU A 44 2.81 -4.75 -16.33
N LEU A 45 1.53 -5.08 -16.18
CA LEU A 45 0.48 -4.72 -17.15
C LEU A 45 -0.03 -3.27 -17.00
N GLU A 46 -0.22 -2.80 -15.78
CA GLU A 46 -0.89 -1.51 -15.50
C GLU A 46 -0.01 -0.47 -14.79
N GLY A 47 1.19 -0.86 -14.38
CA GLY A 47 2.14 -0.02 -13.63
C GLY A 47 1.67 0.29 -12.21
N TRP A 48 2.13 1.44 -11.70
CA TRP A 48 1.87 1.90 -10.33
C TRP A 48 0.39 1.99 -9.96
N ARG A 49 -0.52 2.07 -10.94
CA ARG A 49 -1.97 2.09 -10.69
C ARG A 49 -2.43 0.83 -9.98
N ALA A 50 -1.94 -0.33 -10.41
CA ALA A 50 -2.26 -1.60 -9.78
C ALA A 50 -1.75 -1.63 -8.34
N VAL A 51 -0.51 -1.20 -8.11
CA VAL A 51 0.12 -1.14 -6.78
C VAL A 51 -0.69 -0.27 -5.82
N PHE A 52 -1.15 0.91 -6.27
CA PHE A 52 -2.00 1.77 -5.44
C PHE A 52 -3.35 1.14 -5.12
N ARG A 53 -4.01 0.48 -6.09
CA ARG A 53 -5.29 -0.21 -5.85
C ARG A 53 -5.14 -1.33 -4.83
N ILE A 54 -4.09 -2.13 -4.99
CA ILE A 54 -3.76 -3.21 -4.06
C ILE A 54 -3.45 -2.65 -2.67
N GLY A 55 -2.66 -1.58 -2.57
CA GLY A 55 -2.33 -0.97 -1.28
C GLY A 55 -3.56 -0.42 -0.55
N VAL A 56 -4.48 0.23 -1.28
CA VAL A 56 -5.74 0.70 -0.70
C VAL A 56 -6.62 -0.47 -0.27
N ALA A 57 -6.78 -1.49 -1.11
CA ALA A 57 -7.57 -2.68 -0.79
C ALA A 57 -7.03 -3.40 0.45
N LEU A 58 -5.71 -3.60 0.51
CA LEU A 58 -5.01 -4.18 1.64
C LEU A 58 -5.25 -3.37 2.93
N LEU A 59 -5.14 -2.04 2.86
CA LEU A 59 -5.49 -1.17 4.00
C LEU A 59 -6.93 -1.36 4.47
N ARG A 60 -7.88 -1.61 3.57
CA ARG A 60 -9.27 -1.87 3.96
C ARG A 60 -9.45 -3.18 4.70
N VAL A 61 -8.75 -4.22 4.25
CA VAL A 61 -8.74 -5.53 4.91
C VAL A 61 -8.15 -5.41 6.31
N LEU A 62 -7.12 -4.57 6.47
CA LEU A 62 -6.40 -4.38 7.73
C LEU A 62 -7.07 -3.41 8.70
N GLU A 63 -7.84 -2.43 8.22
CA GLU A 63 -8.46 -1.39 9.06
C GLU A 63 -9.16 -1.95 10.32
N PRO A 64 -10.00 -3.01 10.26
CA PRO A 64 -10.70 -3.51 11.44
C PRO A 64 -9.78 -4.00 12.57
N GLU A 65 -8.61 -4.52 12.22
CA GLU A 65 -7.60 -4.99 13.17
C GLU A 65 -6.75 -3.80 13.66
N LEU A 66 -6.25 -2.98 12.73
CA LEU A 66 -5.37 -1.84 13.05
C LEU A 66 -6.07 -0.75 13.87
N SER A 67 -7.37 -0.54 13.67
CA SER A 67 -8.15 0.45 14.44
C SER A 67 -8.29 0.09 15.93
N ARG A 68 -7.91 -1.12 16.34
CA ARG A 68 -7.94 -1.56 17.74
C ARG A 68 -6.58 -1.45 18.42
N MET A 69 -5.52 -1.20 17.65
CA MET A 69 -4.13 -1.22 18.13
C MET A 69 -3.67 0.16 18.60
N ASP A 70 -2.84 0.17 19.63
CA ASP A 70 -2.04 1.33 20.01
C ASP A 70 -0.78 1.48 19.14
N MET A 71 0.03 2.51 19.40
CA MET A 71 1.26 2.76 18.64
C MET A 71 2.27 1.60 18.74
N VAL A 72 2.44 1.01 19.92
CA VAL A 72 3.44 -0.02 20.17
C VAL A 72 3.03 -1.32 19.47
N GLU A 73 1.76 -1.70 19.61
CA GLU A 73 1.16 -2.83 18.93
C GLU A 73 1.26 -2.68 17.40
N MET A 74 0.96 -1.49 16.87
CA MET A 74 1.05 -1.25 15.43
C MET A 74 2.50 -1.27 14.92
N CYS A 75 3.46 -0.75 15.67
CA CYS A 75 4.89 -0.87 15.36
C CYS A 75 5.36 -2.33 15.39
N GLN A 76 4.85 -3.15 16.31
CA GLN A 76 5.14 -4.59 16.34
C GLN A 76 4.49 -5.30 15.14
N TYR A 77 3.24 -4.96 14.83
CA TYR A 77 2.48 -5.52 13.72
C TYR A 77 3.20 -5.38 12.37
N PHE A 78 3.76 -4.20 12.08
CA PHE A 78 4.45 -3.93 10.82
C PHE A 78 5.95 -4.27 10.83
N ARG A 79 6.48 -4.76 11.96
CA ARG A 79 7.87 -5.21 12.06
C ARG A 79 8.09 -6.51 11.29
N ASP A 80 7.12 -7.41 11.37
CA ASP A 80 7.21 -8.72 10.73
C ASP A 80 7.07 -8.61 9.21
N THR A 81 7.83 -9.44 8.50
CA THR A 81 8.11 -9.25 7.06
C THR A 81 7.24 -10.10 6.15
N VAL A 82 6.52 -11.09 6.67
CA VAL A 82 5.53 -11.82 5.86
C VAL A 82 4.36 -12.16 6.74
N ARG A 83 3.18 -11.77 6.28
CA ARG A 83 1.93 -12.02 6.96
C ARG A 83 1.03 -12.89 6.09
N SER A 84 1.25 -14.20 6.20
CA SER A 84 0.47 -15.22 5.49
C SER A 84 -1.00 -15.26 5.91
N GLU A 85 -1.33 -14.76 7.10
CA GLU A 85 -2.67 -14.83 7.68
C GLU A 85 -3.58 -13.65 7.30
N ILE A 86 -3.06 -12.58 6.70
CA ILE A 86 -3.84 -11.35 6.43
C ILE A 86 -4.91 -11.59 5.36
N VAL A 87 -4.64 -12.48 4.41
CA VAL A 87 -5.51 -12.70 3.25
C VAL A 87 -5.86 -14.18 3.23
N ALA A 88 -7.00 -14.51 3.84
CA ALA A 88 -7.55 -15.86 3.82
C ALA A 88 -7.94 -16.28 2.39
N ASP A 89 -8.43 -15.34 1.58
CA ASP A 89 -8.77 -15.56 0.17
C ASP A 89 -8.13 -14.49 -0.75
N PRO A 90 -7.17 -14.87 -1.61
CA PRO A 90 -6.63 -14.01 -2.66
C PRO A 90 -7.70 -13.30 -3.50
N HIS A 91 -8.81 -13.98 -3.83
CA HIS A 91 -9.86 -13.40 -4.67
C HIS A 91 -10.53 -12.19 -4.02
N GLU A 92 -10.65 -12.19 -2.69
CA GLU A 92 -11.20 -11.07 -1.95
C GLU A 92 -10.33 -9.81 -2.10
N LEU A 93 -9.01 -9.96 -1.98
CA LEU A 93 -8.07 -8.84 -2.14
C LEU A 93 -8.14 -8.25 -3.56
N PHE A 94 -8.10 -9.10 -4.59
CA PHE A 94 -8.13 -8.63 -5.98
C PHE A 94 -9.48 -8.03 -6.37
N SER A 95 -10.58 -8.61 -5.88
CA SER A 95 -11.94 -8.06 -6.05
C SER A 95 -12.07 -6.68 -5.39
N ALA A 96 -11.60 -6.55 -4.15
CA ALA A 96 -11.57 -5.28 -3.44
C ALA A 96 -10.70 -4.23 -4.16
N ALA A 97 -9.56 -4.63 -4.73
CA ALA A 97 -8.67 -3.77 -5.49
C ALA A 97 -9.29 -3.30 -6.81
N ALA A 98 -10.05 -4.15 -7.51
CA ALA A 98 -10.76 -3.77 -8.73
C ALA A 98 -11.80 -2.65 -8.47
N GLY A 99 -12.41 -2.63 -7.29
CA GLY A 99 -13.34 -1.57 -6.86
C GLY A 99 -12.68 -0.24 -6.49
N VAL A 100 -11.35 -0.16 -6.41
CA VAL A 100 -10.63 1.07 -6.07
C VAL A 100 -10.45 1.96 -7.31
N ARG A 101 -11.20 3.06 -7.34
CA ARG A 101 -11.01 4.11 -8.36
C ARG A 101 -9.75 4.93 -8.05
N VAL A 102 -8.74 4.85 -8.92
CA VAL A 102 -7.53 5.69 -8.85
C VAL A 102 -7.63 6.79 -9.91
N ASN A 103 -7.60 8.05 -9.48
CA ASN A 103 -7.66 9.20 -10.38
C ASN A 103 -6.35 9.35 -11.17
N LYS A 104 -6.45 9.60 -12.49
CA LYS A 104 -5.29 9.78 -13.40
C LYS A 104 -4.31 10.88 -12.94
N ILE A 105 -4.82 11.91 -12.25
CA ILE A 105 -4.07 13.11 -11.86
C ILE A 105 -3.00 12.82 -10.78
N LEU A 106 -3.23 11.86 -9.88
CA LEU A 106 -2.29 11.54 -8.79
C LEU A 106 -1.02 10.84 -9.28
N ILE A 107 -1.13 10.04 -10.34
CA ILE A 107 -0.01 9.24 -10.87
C ILE A 107 0.77 10.01 -11.94
N HIS A 108 0.09 10.93 -12.63
CA HIS A 108 0.67 11.78 -13.68
C HIS A 108 0.90 13.19 -13.15
N ASN A 109 1.34 13.32 -11.89
CA ASN A 109 1.67 14.63 -11.35
C ASN A 109 2.80 15.22 -12.22
N LYS A 110 2.46 16.24 -13.02
CA LYS A 110 3.41 17.02 -13.82
C LYS A 110 4.58 17.54 -12.98
N GLU A 111 4.43 17.67 -11.66
CA GLU A 111 5.53 18.01 -10.76
C GLU A 111 6.58 16.90 -10.66
N LEU A 112 6.20 15.62 -10.69
CA LEU A 112 7.15 14.49 -10.66
C LEU A 112 7.96 14.41 -11.96
N GLU A 113 7.35 14.72 -13.11
CA GLU A 113 8.09 14.84 -14.37
C GLU A 113 9.05 16.04 -14.34
N LYS A 114 8.60 17.20 -13.83
CA LYS A 114 9.48 18.38 -13.63
C LYS A 114 10.63 18.12 -12.65
N LEU A 115 10.40 17.35 -11.61
CA LEU A 115 11.44 16.92 -10.67
C LEU A 115 12.43 15.97 -11.37
N ARG A 116 11.95 14.98 -12.13
CA ARG A 116 12.83 14.10 -12.94
C ARG A 116 13.66 14.89 -13.93
N GLU A 117 13.07 15.81 -14.70
CA GLU A 117 13.82 16.68 -15.63
C GLU A 117 14.91 17.50 -14.91
N LYS A 118 14.58 18.11 -13.76
CA LYS A 118 15.59 18.85 -12.97
C LYS A 118 16.74 17.97 -12.47
N PHE A 119 16.48 16.72 -12.09
CA PHE A 119 17.54 15.80 -11.66
C PHE A 119 18.43 15.32 -12.82
N TYR A 120 17.89 15.14 -14.03
CA TYR A 120 18.68 14.72 -15.21
C TYR A 120 19.56 15.84 -15.79
N ILE A 121 19.23 17.12 -15.59
CA ILE A 121 20.01 18.26 -16.12
C ILE A 121 21.21 18.61 -15.21
N LEU A 122 21.33 17.97 -14.04
CA LEU A 122 22.38 18.22 -13.05
C LEU A 122 23.47 17.14 -12.98
N GLN A 123 23.53 16.22 -13.95
CA GLN A 123 24.68 15.34 -14.21
C GLN A 123 25.34 15.71 -15.54
#